data_AF-A0A9D2FRC6-F1
#
_entry.id   AF-A0A9D2FRC6-F1
#
_cell.length_a   1.000
_cell.length_b   1.000
_cell.length_c   1.000
_cell.angle_alpha   90.00
_cell.angle_beta   90.00
_cell.angle_gamma   90.00
#
_symmetry.space_group_name_H-M   'P 1'
#
loop_
_entity.id
_entity.type
_entity.pdbx_description
1 polymer ?
#
loop_
_entity_poly.entity_id
_entity_poly.type
_entity_poly.pdbx_seq_one_letter_code
_entity_poly.pdbx_strand_id
1 'polypeptide(L)'
;PGPLREMAGIWVEEIDALAPQQKNQIVFSDGSKAECGLLCDIIHLEGAESLADYGEDFYQGTPAVTRNSFGEGSVYYLGTRLEEKGLDKVLDKAAKEGEITSAVGEATGLEITCRKGERESFYFLINFREEAQKIPASFIGGRDLLTGKTIEPEEAMEKFEVRIIQKD
;
A
#
# COMPACT_ATOMS: atom_id res chain seq x y z
N PRO A 1 8.95 20.61 1.82
CA PRO A 1 7.83 20.96 0.91
C PRO A 1 6.98 22.12 1.48
N GLY A 2 7.49 23.37 1.41
CA GLY A 2 6.77 24.54 1.90
C GLY A 2 6.33 24.42 3.38
N PRO A 3 5.04 24.65 3.71
CA PRO A 3 4.51 24.50 5.08
C PRO A 3 4.68 23.10 5.68
N LEU A 4 4.89 22.07 4.84
CA LEU A 4 5.08 20.68 5.28
C LEU A 4 6.56 20.33 5.49
N ARG A 5 7.50 21.27 5.30
CA ARG A 5 8.96 21.04 5.39
C ARG A 5 9.39 20.47 6.74
N GLU A 6 8.97 21.11 7.83
CA GLU A 6 9.32 20.68 9.19
C GLU A 6 8.73 19.29 9.50
N MET A 7 7.45 19.10 9.17
CA MET A 7 6.76 17.82 9.38
C MET A 7 7.41 16.68 8.58
N ALA A 8 7.74 16.92 7.31
CA ALA A 8 8.35 15.92 6.44
C ALA A 8 9.85 15.73 6.69
N GLY A 9 10.50 16.63 7.44
CA GLY A 9 11.93 16.57 7.72
C GLY A 9 12.80 16.63 6.46
N ILE A 10 12.32 17.32 5.41
CA ILE A 10 12.99 17.38 4.10
C ILE A 10 12.82 18.73 3.39
N TRP A 11 13.82 19.09 2.61
CA TRP A 11 13.77 20.17 1.62
C TRP A 11 13.77 19.59 0.20
N VAL A 12 12.79 19.98 -0.60
CA VAL A 12 12.75 19.67 -2.03
C VAL A 12 13.36 20.87 -2.76
N GLU A 13 14.52 20.66 -3.39
CA GLU A 13 15.25 21.70 -4.11
C GLU A 13 14.59 22.00 -5.46
N GLU A 14 14.41 20.95 -6.26
CA GLU A 14 13.83 21.01 -7.59
C GLU A 14 13.11 19.71 -7.94
N ILE A 15 12.41 19.74 -9.08
CA ILE A 15 11.67 18.61 -9.62
C ILE A 15 12.09 18.39 -11.08
N ASP A 16 12.45 17.16 -11.40
CA ASP A 16 12.75 16.72 -12.76
C ASP A 16 11.52 16.00 -13.35
N ALA A 17 11.15 16.34 -14.58
CA ALA A 17 10.00 15.76 -15.27
C ALA A 17 10.47 14.82 -16.38
N LEU A 18 10.26 13.52 -16.18
CA LEU A 18 10.68 12.51 -17.13
C LEU A 18 9.71 12.43 -18.32
N ALA A 19 10.25 12.30 -19.53
CA ALA A 19 9.44 12.01 -20.71
C ALA A 19 8.73 10.65 -20.53
N PRO A 20 7.61 10.39 -21.23
CA PRO A 20 6.82 9.17 -21.05
C PRO A 20 7.61 7.85 -21.20
N GLN A 21 8.64 7.85 -22.05
CA GLN A 21 9.53 6.72 -22.30
C GLN A 21 10.73 6.61 -21.33
N GLN A 22 10.97 7.65 -20.52
CA GLN A 22 12.06 7.68 -19.56
C GLN A 22 11.61 7.10 -18.22
N LYS A 23 12.52 6.41 -17.57
CA LYS A 23 12.38 5.81 -16.25
C LYS A 23 13.67 6.03 -15.49
N ASN A 24 13.56 6.00 -14.17
CA ASN A 24 14.69 5.90 -13.27
C ASN A 24 14.42 4.71 -12.34
N GLN A 25 15.33 4.41 -11.43
CA GLN A 25 15.22 3.33 -10.47
C GLN A 25 15.50 3.87 -9.07
N ILE A 26 14.80 3.36 -8.07
CA ILE A 26 15.17 3.56 -6.67
C ILE A 26 15.83 2.31 -6.10
N VAL A 27 16.72 2.50 -5.15
CA VAL A 27 17.42 1.44 -4.42
C VAL A 27 17.09 1.59 -2.93
N PHE A 28 16.40 0.60 -2.37
CA PHE A 28 16.07 0.55 -0.95
C PHE A 28 17.31 0.20 -0.10
N SER A 29 17.26 0.50 1.19
CA SER A 29 18.36 0.22 2.13
C SER A 29 18.76 -1.27 2.20
N ASP A 30 17.86 -2.19 1.84
CA ASP A 30 18.16 -3.64 1.76
C ASP A 30 18.70 -4.09 0.39
N GLY A 31 18.99 -3.14 -0.50
CA GLY A 31 19.55 -3.38 -1.83
C GLY A 31 18.53 -3.79 -2.89
N SER A 32 17.27 -4.03 -2.51
CA SER A 32 16.21 -4.24 -3.50
C SER A 32 15.94 -2.96 -4.28
N LYS A 33 15.37 -3.12 -5.48
CA LYS A 33 15.18 -2.02 -6.41
C LYS A 33 13.76 -1.99 -6.95
N ALA A 34 13.28 -0.80 -7.30
CA ALA A 34 11.99 -0.60 -7.95
C ALA A 34 12.09 0.45 -9.05
N GLU A 35 11.36 0.25 -10.14
CA GLU A 35 11.23 1.27 -11.20
C GLU A 35 10.46 2.49 -10.68
N CYS A 36 10.86 3.68 -11.13
CA CYS A 36 10.16 4.92 -10.85
C CYS A 36 10.13 5.86 -12.07
N GLY A 37 9.37 6.95 -11.99
CA GLY A 37 9.43 8.01 -12.99
C GLY A 37 8.28 9.00 -12.89
N LEU A 38 7.85 9.53 -14.04
CA LEU A 38 6.92 10.67 -14.19
C LEU A 38 7.53 11.98 -13.65
N LEU A 39 7.81 12.03 -12.36
CA LEU A 39 8.44 13.15 -11.68
C LEU A 39 9.48 12.62 -10.71
N CYS A 40 10.59 13.32 -10.54
CA CYS A 40 11.66 13.01 -9.61
C CYS A 40 12.03 14.27 -8.83
N ASP A 41 11.55 14.37 -7.59
CA ASP A 41 11.99 15.41 -6.65
C ASP A 41 13.43 15.15 -6.22
N ILE A 42 14.24 16.19 -6.20
CA ILE A 42 15.60 16.17 -5.64
C ILE A 42 15.52 16.66 -4.19
N ILE A 43 15.81 15.75 -3.26
CA ILE A 43 15.49 15.91 -1.84
C ILE A 43 16.76 16.03 -0.99
N HIS A 44 16.76 16.97 -0.05
CA HIS A 44 17.73 17.06 1.04
C HIS A 44 17.08 16.68 2.37
N LEU A 45 17.76 15.85 3.15
CA LEU A 45 17.29 15.43 4.46
C LEU A 45 17.53 16.53 5.51
N GLU A 46 16.49 16.83 6.29
CA GLU A 46 16.50 17.78 7.41
C GLU A 46 15.90 17.13 8.66
N GLY A 47 16.41 15.94 9.02
CA GLY A 47 15.94 15.15 10.16
C GLY A 47 15.21 13.87 9.77
N ALA A 48 14.70 13.79 8.54
CA ALA A 48 14.21 12.54 7.97
C ALA A 48 15.36 11.55 7.69
N GLU A 49 15.02 10.26 7.66
CA GLU A 49 15.89 9.19 7.17
C GLU A 49 15.50 8.81 5.73
N SER A 50 16.49 8.47 4.91
CA SER A 50 16.22 7.88 3.59
C SER A 50 15.90 6.39 3.72
N LEU A 51 14.83 5.98 3.08
CA LEU A 51 14.42 4.58 2.92
C LEU A 51 14.83 4.00 1.56
N ALA A 52 14.93 4.86 0.55
CA ALA A 52 15.41 4.52 -0.78
C ALA A 52 15.98 5.75 -1.48
N ASP A 53 17.06 5.55 -2.23
CA ASP A 53 17.76 6.59 -2.99
C ASP A 53 17.60 6.34 -4.50
N TYR A 54 17.67 7.40 -5.31
CA TYR A 54 17.73 7.25 -6.77
C TYR A 54 18.98 6.50 -7.19
N GLY A 55 18.83 5.61 -8.16
CA GLY A 55 19.89 4.72 -8.66
C GLY A 55 20.58 5.25 -9.91
N GLU A 56 19.99 6.22 -10.62
CA GLU A 56 20.45 6.70 -11.92
C GLU A 56 20.28 8.23 -12.04
N ASP A 57 20.75 8.79 -13.17
CA ASP A 57 20.80 10.22 -13.51
C ASP A 57 21.68 11.09 -12.58
N PHE A 58 21.68 12.40 -12.83
CA PHE A 58 22.56 13.37 -12.14
C PHE A 58 22.26 13.52 -10.64
N TYR A 59 21.11 13.02 -10.18
CA TYR A 59 20.68 12.94 -8.79
C TYR A 59 20.80 11.53 -8.19
N GLN A 60 21.54 10.63 -8.84
CA GLN A 60 21.87 9.33 -8.28
C GLN A 60 22.47 9.46 -6.87
N GLY A 61 21.98 8.62 -5.95
CA GLY A 61 22.39 8.60 -4.54
C GLY A 61 21.69 9.64 -3.67
N THR A 62 20.78 10.45 -4.23
CA THR A 62 19.93 11.33 -3.45
C THR A 62 18.63 10.62 -3.01
N PRO A 63 18.02 10.99 -1.87
CA PRO A 63 16.79 10.36 -1.38
C PRO A 63 15.62 10.48 -2.35
N ALA A 64 14.93 9.37 -2.57
CA ALA A 64 13.68 9.29 -3.33
C ALA A 64 12.48 8.96 -2.43
N VAL A 65 12.70 8.18 -1.38
CA VAL A 65 11.68 7.85 -0.36
C VAL A 65 12.27 8.13 1.02
N THR A 66 11.56 8.91 1.83
CA THR A 66 12.02 9.30 3.17
C THR A 66 10.97 9.02 4.23
N ARG A 67 11.42 8.86 5.47
CA ARG A 67 10.58 8.80 6.67
C ARG A 67 11.08 9.83 7.68
N ASN A 68 10.18 10.62 8.26
CA ASN A 68 10.48 11.46 9.40
C ASN A 68 9.62 11.06 10.60
N SER A 69 10.19 11.10 11.80
CA SER A 69 9.40 11.02 13.04
C SER A 69 8.94 12.43 13.42
N PHE A 70 7.64 12.64 13.64
CA PHE A 70 7.09 13.94 13.94
C PHE A 70 5.96 13.82 14.98
N GLY A 71 6.16 14.43 16.15
CA GLY A 71 5.27 14.20 17.30
C GLY A 71 5.29 12.73 17.73
N GLU A 72 4.10 12.14 17.86
CA GLU A 72 3.93 10.73 18.22
C GLU A 72 3.83 9.80 16.99
N GLY A 73 3.97 10.35 15.79
CA GLY A 73 3.77 9.61 14.53
C GLY A 73 4.93 9.75 13.55
N SER A 74 4.66 9.32 12.33
CA SER A 74 5.64 9.27 11.25
C SER A 74 5.08 9.82 9.95
N VAL A 75 5.95 10.41 9.15
CA VAL A 75 5.63 11.06 7.87
C VAL A 75 6.50 10.43 6.81
N TYR A 76 5.86 9.85 5.79
CA TYR A 76 6.54 9.27 4.64
C TYR A 76 6.42 10.22 3.44
N TYR A 77 7.52 10.49 2.75
CA TYR A 77 7.54 11.27 1.53
C TYR A 77 8.06 10.45 0.37
N LEU A 78 7.31 10.40 -0.73
CA LEU A 78 7.69 9.74 -1.97
C LEU A 78 7.92 10.84 -3.02
N GLY A 79 9.19 11.05 -3.40
CA GLY A 79 9.60 12.06 -4.37
C GLY A 79 9.35 11.67 -5.82
N THR A 80 8.80 10.49 -6.08
CA THR A 80 8.59 9.98 -7.43
C THR A 80 7.41 8.99 -7.50
N ARG A 81 6.90 8.73 -8.70
CA ARG A 81 5.90 7.68 -8.91
C ARG A 81 6.60 6.32 -9.02
N LEU A 82 6.42 5.49 -8.00
CA LEU A 82 6.93 4.12 -7.96
C LEU A 82 6.04 3.16 -8.75
N GLU A 83 6.65 2.10 -9.27
CA GLU A 83 5.89 0.90 -9.66
C GLU A 83 5.24 0.22 -8.45
N GLU A 84 4.24 -0.64 -8.70
CA GLU A 84 3.40 -1.29 -7.69
C GLU A 84 4.21 -1.96 -6.58
N LYS A 85 5.20 -2.80 -6.92
CA LYS A 85 6.03 -3.50 -5.93
C LYS A 85 6.82 -2.55 -5.01
N GLY A 86 7.29 -1.43 -5.57
CA GLY A 86 8.00 -0.41 -4.80
C GLY A 86 7.06 0.33 -3.86
N LEU A 87 5.86 0.66 -4.34
CA LEU A 87 4.82 1.31 -3.53
C LEU A 87 4.32 0.39 -2.41
N ASP A 88 4.02 -0.87 -2.72
CA ASP A 88 3.58 -1.89 -1.76
C ASP A 88 4.57 -2.00 -0.61
N LYS A 89 5.87 -2.07 -0.92
CA LYS A 89 6.92 -2.14 0.09
C LYS A 89 6.93 -0.94 1.05
N VAL A 90 6.72 0.27 0.53
CA VAL A 90 6.66 1.49 1.36
C VAL A 90 5.39 1.49 2.22
N LEU A 91 4.25 1.13 1.62
CA LEU A 91 2.96 1.07 2.32
C LEU A 91 2.94 -0.03 3.38
N ASP A 92 3.51 -1.20 3.12
CA ASP A 92 3.64 -2.30 4.09
C ASP A 92 4.45 -1.88 5.32
N LYS A 93 5.55 -1.14 5.10
CA LYS A 93 6.35 -0.59 6.20
C LYS A 93 5.54 0.42 7.01
N ALA A 94 4.85 1.35 6.35
CA ALA A 94 4.03 2.35 7.01
C ALA A 94 2.84 1.73 7.77
N ALA A 95 2.17 0.75 7.18
CA ALA A 95 1.07 0.01 7.79
C ALA A 95 1.53 -0.76 9.03
N LYS A 96 2.67 -1.47 8.93
CA LYS A 96 3.25 -2.18 10.07
C LYS A 96 3.62 -1.25 11.21
N GLU A 97 4.20 -0.09 10.90
CA GLU A 97 4.56 0.92 11.90
C GLU A 97 3.33 1.56 12.55
N GLY A 98 2.27 1.79 11.78
CA GLY A 98 1.00 2.30 12.28
C GLY A 98 0.10 1.23 12.91
N GLU A 99 0.59 0.01 13.10
CA GLU A 99 -0.17 -1.15 13.61
C GLU A 99 -1.49 -1.40 12.83
N ILE A 100 -1.50 -1.06 11.55
CA ILE A 100 -2.63 -1.23 10.65
C ILE A 100 -2.67 -2.69 10.20
N THR A 101 -3.85 -3.30 10.32
CA THR A 101 -4.08 -4.70 9.93
C THR A 101 -5.11 -4.77 8.82
N SER A 102 -4.88 -5.69 7.89
CA SER A 102 -5.83 -6.02 6.83
C SER A 102 -7.11 -6.61 7.42
N ALA A 103 -8.22 -6.50 6.67
CA ALA A 103 -9.51 -7.07 7.06
C ALA A 103 -9.45 -8.61 7.25
N VAL A 104 -8.52 -9.26 6.57
CA VAL A 104 -8.14 -10.67 6.71
C VAL A 104 -6.63 -10.82 6.78
N GLY A 105 -6.16 -11.84 7.49
CA GLY A 105 -4.71 -12.10 7.66
C GLY A 105 -4.07 -12.88 6.52
N GLU A 106 -4.86 -13.37 5.57
CA GLU A 106 -4.39 -14.18 4.45
C GLU A 106 -4.40 -13.39 3.13
N ALA A 107 -3.42 -13.66 2.28
CA ALA A 107 -3.38 -13.10 0.93
C ALA A 107 -4.45 -13.75 0.06
N THR A 108 -5.23 -12.93 -0.63
CA THR A 108 -6.33 -13.39 -1.50
C THR A 108 -6.45 -12.49 -2.72
N GLY A 109 -7.00 -13.03 -3.81
CA GLY A 109 -7.35 -12.27 -5.01
C GLY A 109 -8.67 -11.50 -4.88
N LEU A 110 -9.37 -11.64 -3.75
CA LEU A 110 -10.62 -10.94 -3.46
C LEU A 110 -10.36 -9.52 -2.91
N GLU A 111 -11.18 -8.56 -3.34
CA GLU A 111 -11.32 -7.32 -2.59
C GLU A 111 -12.20 -7.59 -1.37
N ILE A 112 -11.71 -7.19 -0.19
CA ILE A 112 -12.41 -7.39 1.08
C ILE A 112 -12.49 -6.06 1.81
N THR A 113 -13.71 -5.58 2.02
CA THR A 113 -13.98 -4.40 2.85
C THR A 113 -14.88 -4.76 4.02
N CYS A 114 -14.77 -4.03 5.12
CA CYS A 114 -15.53 -4.28 6.34
C CYS A 114 -16.27 -3.02 6.79
N ARG A 115 -17.57 -3.16 7.06
CA ARG A 115 -18.38 -2.16 7.76
C ARG A 115 -18.69 -2.69 9.15
N LYS A 116 -18.10 -2.05 10.17
CA LYS A 116 -18.35 -2.39 11.58
C LYS A 116 -19.54 -1.61 12.11
N GLY A 117 -20.55 -2.33 12.60
CA GLY A 117 -21.62 -1.78 13.43
C GLY A 117 -21.32 -1.95 14.93
N GLU A 118 -22.24 -1.55 15.79
CA GLU A 118 -22.10 -1.70 17.25
C GLU A 118 -22.15 -3.16 17.72
N ARG A 119 -22.88 -4.02 16.98
CA ARG A 119 -23.15 -5.42 17.36
C ARG A 119 -22.61 -6.44 16.38
N GLU A 120 -22.44 -6.03 15.13
CA GLU A 120 -22.15 -6.94 14.02
C GLU A 120 -21.27 -6.23 13.01
N SER A 121 -20.42 -7.00 12.34
CA SER A 121 -19.57 -6.56 11.25
C SER A 121 -20.03 -7.21 9.94
N PHE A 122 -20.05 -6.41 8.87
CA PHE A 122 -20.41 -6.86 7.53
C PHE A 122 -19.17 -6.81 6.63
N TYR A 123 -18.77 -7.97 6.11
CA TYR A 123 -17.66 -8.11 5.19
C TYR A 123 -18.18 -8.24 3.77
N PHE A 124 -17.73 -7.37 2.89
CA PHE A 124 -18.02 -7.42 1.46
C PHE A 124 -16.85 -8.08 0.78
N LEU A 125 -17.08 -9.28 0.26
CA LEU A 125 -16.11 -10.00 -0.55
C LEU A 125 -16.51 -9.79 -2.00
N ILE A 126 -15.58 -9.32 -2.82
CA ILE A 126 -15.82 -9.04 -4.24
C ILE A 126 -14.71 -9.68 -5.06
N ASN A 127 -15.07 -10.56 -5.98
CA ASN A 127 -14.11 -11.17 -6.90
C ASN A 127 -13.99 -10.35 -8.18
N PHE A 128 -13.03 -9.43 -8.26
CA PHE A 128 -12.75 -8.68 -9.50
C PHE A 128 -11.93 -9.46 -10.54
N ARG A 129 -11.58 -10.74 -10.27
CA ARG A 129 -10.84 -11.58 -11.21
C ARG A 129 -11.78 -12.28 -12.19
N GLU A 130 -11.22 -12.65 -13.34
CA GLU A 130 -11.92 -13.46 -14.35
C GLU A 130 -11.94 -14.97 -14.02
N GLU A 131 -11.34 -15.35 -12.90
CA GLU A 131 -11.22 -16.72 -12.42
C GLU A 131 -11.81 -16.87 -11.00
N ALA A 132 -12.17 -18.11 -10.63
CA ALA A 132 -12.67 -18.40 -9.31
C ALA A 132 -11.60 -18.15 -8.23
N GLN A 133 -11.99 -17.55 -7.11
CA GLN A 133 -11.12 -17.23 -5.98
C GLN A 133 -11.62 -17.92 -4.73
N LYS A 134 -10.71 -18.56 -3.97
CA LYS A 134 -11.08 -19.19 -2.70
C LYS A 134 -11.54 -18.14 -1.69
N ILE A 135 -12.58 -18.46 -0.94
CA ILE A 135 -13.02 -17.62 0.19
C ILE A 135 -12.04 -17.84 1.34
N PRO A 136 -11.58 -16.76 2.00
CA PRO A 136 -10.70 -16.87 3.15
C PRO A 136 -11.22 -17.74 4.27
N ALA A 137 -10.32 -18.50 4.90
CA ALA A 137 -10.67 -19.44 5.97
C ALA A 137 -11.33 -18.73 7.16
N SER A 138 -10.97 -17.46 7.38
CA SER A 138 -11.57 -16.60 8.40
C SER A 138 -13.08 -16.35 8.21
N PHE A 139 -13.66 -16.64 7.05
CA PHE A 139 -15.10 -16.49 6.78
C PHE A 139 -15.90 -17.79 6.85
N ILE A 140 -15.25 -18.95 7.00
CA ILE A 140 -15.93 -20.24 7.15
C ILE A 140 -16.89 -20.17 8.35
N GLY A 141 -18.11 -20.69 8.17
CA GLY A 141 -19.16 -20.60 9.19
C GLY A 141 -19.90 -19.26 9.25
N GLY A 142 -19.42 -18.23 8.54
CA GLY A 142 -20.10 -16.95 8.40
C GLY A 142 -21.35 -17.07 7.52
N ARG A 143 -22.37 -16.25 7.79
CA ARG A 143 -23.60 -16.24 7.00
C ARG A 143 -23.48 -15.27 5.84
N ASP A 144 -23.65 -15.77 4.62
CA ASP A 144 -23.82 -14.92 3.44
C ASP A 144 -25.27 -14.40 3.38
N LEU A 145 -25.41 -13.08 3.46
CA LEU A 145 -26.70 -12.40 3.47
C LEU A 145 -27.39 -12.41 2.10
N LEU A 146 -26.65 -12.62 1.01
CA LEU A 146 -27.23 -12.64 -0.34
C LEU A 146 -27.90 -13.99 -0.65
N THR A 147 -27.25 -15.09 -0.27
CA THR A 147 -27.78 -16.45 -0.50
C THR A 147 -28.53 -17.02 0.70
N GLY A 148 -28.32 -16.46 1.90
CA GLY A 148 -28.82 -16.98 3.16
C GLY A 148 -28.10 -18.23 3.68
N LYS A 149 -27.06 -18.70 2.98
CA LYS A 149 -26.28 -19.90 3.32
C LYS A 149 -25.08 -19.55 4.19
N THR A 150 -24.56 -20.58 4.86
CA THR A 150 -23.29 -20.50 5.58
C THR A 150 -22.15 -20.80 4.63
N ILE A 151 -21.00 -20.13 4.80
CA ILE A 151 -19.79 -20.40 4.03
C ILE A 151 -19.19 -21.74 4.46
N GLU A 152 -18.99 -22.62 3.48
CA GLU A 152 -18.42 -23.95 3.68
C GLU A 152 -16.90 -23.96 3.48
N PRO A 153 -16.17 -24.95 4.03
CA PRO A 153 -14.75 -25.12 3.75
C PRO A 153 -14.46 -25.29 2.25
N GLU A 154 -13.36 -24.71 1.78
CA GLU A 154 -12.93 -24.75 0.36
C GLU A 154 -13.92 -24.10 -0.63
N GLU A 155 -14.94 -23.40 -0.16
CA GLU A 155 -15.85 -22.66 -1.03
C GLU A 155 -15.08 -21.57 -1.80
N ALA A 156 -15.42 -21.42 -3.08
CA ALA A 156 -14.83 -20.44 -3.95
C ALA A 156 -15.92 -19.51 -4.51
N MET A 157 -15.54 -18.25 -4.70
CA MET A 157 -16.34 -17.27 -5.40
C MET A 157 -16.03 -17.32 -6.89
N GLU A 158 -17.07 -17.46 -7.71
CA GLU A 158 -16.96 -17.39 -9.16
C GLU A 158 -16.53 -16.00 -9.62
N LYS A 159 -16.15 -15.88 -10.90
CA LYS A 159 -15.73 -14.58 -11.47
C LYS A 159 -16.81 -13.51 -11.29
N PHE A 160 -16.41 -12.31 -10.85
CA PHE A 160 -17.28 -11.15 -10.62
C PHE A 160 -18.39 -11.37 -9.59
N GLU A 161 -18.28 -12.43 -8.78
CA GLU A 161 -19.21 -12.71 -7.72
C GLU A 161 -19.03 -11.76 -6.53
N VAL A 162 -20.13 -11.48 -5.84
CA VAL A 162 -20.17 -10.71 -4.60
C VAL A 162 -20.81 -11.57 -3.51
N ARG A 163 -20.24 -11.50 -2.31
CA ARG A 163 -20.78 -12.11 -1.08
C ARG A 163 -20.77 -11.08 0.03
N ILE A 164 -21.77 -11.12 0.92
CA ILE A 164 -21.83 -10.24 2.09
C ILE A 164 -21.91 -11.11 3.33
N ILE A 165 -20.79 -11.21 4.05
CA ILE A 165 -20.65 -12.10 5.20
C ILE A 165 -20.91 -11.31 6.48
N GLN A 166 -21.93 -11.71 7.23
CA GLN A 166 -22.21 -11.22 8.56
C GLN A 166 -21.35 -11.99 9.59
N LYS A 167 -20.65 -11.26 10.45
CA LYS A 167 -19.89 -11.81 11.59
C LYS A 167 -20.17 -11.00 12.85
N ASP A 168 -20.12 -11.67 13.99
CA ASP A 168 -20.13 -11.05 15.32
C ASP A 168 -18.80 -10.32 15.60
#